data_AF-A0A2D5T183-F1
#
_entry.id   AF-A0A2D5T183-F1
#
_cell.length_a   1.000
_cell.length_b   1.000
_cell.length_c   1.000
_cell.angle_alpha   90.00
_cell.angle_beta   90.00
_cell.angle_gamma   90.00
#
_symmetry.space_group_name_H-M   'P 1'
#
loop_
_entity.id
_entity.type
_entity.pdbx_description
1 polymer ?
#
loop_
_entity_poly.entity_id
_entity_poly.type
_entity_poly.pdbx_seq_one_letter_code
_entity_poly.pdbx_strand_id
1 'polypeptide(L)'
;MDWDLLSGFFSMHLVTWLLFLVMLTNYVRTSKVYATCSVKAERKEVFKLSAVVSCSYALMIPIEFLVAFFDFYSRYFPYTVYLFLDICTLLFINFFIKLKSEKAVLCKRYVTLCLSCNSVLFLLLQVDLLFMHNNFKPFEAWWFWDVFTIGVNFFDGLMILVLLSCRDVLFMREFELHVLARRNAKLRISD
;
A
#
# COMPACT_ATOMS: atom_id res chain seq x y z
N MET A 1 -28.45 12.85 12.82
CA MET A 1 -27.22 12.42 12.13
C MET A 1 -27.40 10.96 11.81
N ASP A 2 -27.31 10.59 10.54
CA ASP A 2 -27.61 9.23 10.11
C ASP A 2 -26.38 8.34 10.36
N TRP A 3 -26.39 7.64 11.49
CA TRP A 3 -25.24 6.87 11.97
C TRP A 3 -24.92 5.68 11.05
N ASP A 4 -25.91 5.15 10.35
CA ASP A 4 -25.74 4.04 9.41
C ASP A 4 -24.97 4.47 8.17
N LEU A 5 -25.32 5.64 7.61
CA LEU A 5 -24.58 6.27 6.51
C LEU A 5 -23.11 6.53 6.91
N LEU A 6 -22.92 7.08 8.11
CA LEU A 6 -21.59 7.38 8.63
C LEU A 6 -20.76 6.08 8.78
N SER A 7 -21.34 5.05 9.41
CA SER A 7 -20.68 3.77 9.64
C SER A 7 -20.33 3.05 8.33
N GLY A 8 -21.23 3.09 7.33
CA GLY A 8 -21.00 2.54 6.00
C GLY A 8 -19.86 3.23 5.28
N PHE A 9 -19.81 4.56 5.33
CA PHE A 9 -18.71 5.34 4.74
C PHE A 9 -17.36 5.03 5.39
N PHE A 10 -17.30 5.01 6.74
CA PHE A 10 -16.07 4.66 7.45
C PHE A 10 -15.63 3.21 7.20
N SER A 11 -16.58 2.29 7.06
CA SER A 11 -16.29 0.88 6.77
C SER A 11 -15.72 0.70 5.35
N MET A 12 -16.30 1.36 4.34
CA MET A 12 -15.83 1.34 2.96
C MET A 12 -14.43 1.95 2.81
N HIS A 13 -14.10 2.96 3.61
CA HIS A 13 -12.83 3.68 3.54
C HIS A 13 -11.92 3.42 4.75
N LEU A 14 -12.11 2.31 5.46
CA LEU A 14 -11.40 2.01 6.70
C LEU A 14 -9.88 2.09 6.52
N VAL A 15 -9.35 1.50 5.45
CA VAL A 15 -7.91 1.51 5.14
C VAL A 15 -7.41 2.94 4.93
N THR A 16 -8.13 3.75 4.16
CA THR A 16 -7.81 5.17 3.93
C THR A 16 -7.76 5.94 5.25
N TRP A 17 -8.72 5.72 6.13
CA TRP A 17 -8.75 6.32 7.46
C TRP A 17 -7.58 5.89 8.34
N LEU A 18 -7.23 4.61 8.35
CA LEU A 18 -6.09 4.11 9.11
C LEU A 18 -4.76 4.69 8.60
N LEU A 19 -4.57 4.77 7.28
CA LEU A 19 -3.40 5.39 6.67
C LEU A 19 -3.31 6.88 7.00
N PHE A 20 -4.45 7.58 7.04
CA PHE A 20 -4.51 8.98 7.48
C PHE A 20 -4.10 9.13 8.96
N LEU A 21 -4.59 8.26 9.85
CA LEU A 21 -4.19 8.25 11.26
C LEU A 21 -2.70 7.94 11.44
N VAL A 22 -2.14 7.04 10.64
CA VAL A 22 -0.69 6.75 10.63
C VAL A 22 0.10 7.98 10.19
N MET A 23 -0.34 8.67 9.14
CA MET A 23 0.27 9.92 8.70
C MET A 23 0.26 10.97 9.81
N LEU A 24 -0.89 11.18 10.47
CA LEU A 24 -1.01 12.11 11.60
C LEU A 24 -0.11 11.72 12.78
N THR A 25 -0.04 10.43 13.09
CA THR A 25 0.85 9.91 14.15
C THR A 25 2.31 10.22 13.82
N ASN A 26 2.73 10.02 12.57
CA ASN A 26 4.09 10.34 12.12
C ASN A 26 4.36 11.85 12.06
N TYR A 27 3.34 12.66 11.75
CA TYR A 27 3.43 14.12 11.86
C TYR A 27 3.67 14.56 13.31
N VAL A 28 2.87 14.09 14.27
CA VAL A 28 3.04 14.40 15.70
C VAL A 28 4.38 13.90 16.24
N ARG A 29 4.88 12.75 15.78
CA ARG A 29 6.24 12.29 16.14
C ARG A 29 7.32 13.26 15.68
N THR A 30 7.09 13.99 14.59
CA THR A 30 8.04 14.97 14.03
C THR A 30 8.06 16.28 14.82
N SER A 31 6.97 16.65 15.50
CA SER A 31 6.87 17.89 16.28
C SER A 31 7.48 17.80 17.68
N LYS A 32 7.81 16.59 18.18
CA LYS A 32 8.42 16.40 19.51
C LYS A 32 9.74 17.18 19.64
N VAL A 33 9.73 18.19 20.50
CA VAL A 33 10.79 19.21 20.67
C VAL A 33 12.12 18.62 21.15
N TYR A 34 12.10 17.57 21.97
CA TYR A 34 13.29 16.99 22.60
C TYR A 34 14.07 15.97 21.73
N ALA A 35 13.83 15.93 20.41
CA ALA A 35 14.53 15.01 19.52
C ALA A 35 15.83 15.62 18.96
N THR A 36 16.91 14.84 18.97
CA THR A 36 18.16 15.17 18.26
C THR A 36 17.91 15.40 16.77
N CYS A 37 18.73 16.24 16.11
CA CYS A 37 18.59 16.57 14.68
C CYS A 37 18.51 15.34 13.76
N SER A 38 19.32 14.30 14.00
CA SER A 38 19.31 13.05 13.22
C SER A 38 17.98 12.31 13.30
N VAL A 39 17.45 12.11 14.51
CA VAL A 39 16.14 11.49 14.77
C VAL A 39 15.01 12.32 14.15
N LYS A 40 15.10 13.66 14.19
CA LYS A 40 14.11 14.54 13.57
C LYS A 40 14.10 14.39 12.05
N ALA A 41 15.27 14.27 11.43
CA ALA A 41 15.39 14.05 9.98
C ALA A 41 14.79 12.70 9.54
N GLU A 42 15.07 11.63 10.30
CA GLU A 42 14.45 10.32 10.08
C GLU A 42 12.92 10.36 10.16
N ARG A 43 12.36 11.00 11.20
CA ARG A 43 10.91 11.09 11.38
C ARG A 43 10.24 11.88 10.26
N LYS A 44 10.88 12.95 9.77
CA LYS A 44 10.41 13.71 8.60
C LYS A 44 10.35 12.84 7.35
N GLU A 45 11.34 11.98 7.15
CA GLU A 45 11.39 11.07 6.00
C GLU A 45 10.28 10.02 6.04
N VAL A 46 10.03 9.42 7.20
CA VAL A 46 8.90 8.49 7.40
C VAL A 46 7.56 9.21 7.23
N PHE A 47 7.41 10.40 7.81
CA PHE A 47 6.21 11.22 7.64
C PHE A 47 5.92 11.49 6.16
N LYS A 48 6.94 11.93 5.39
CA LYS A 48 6.84 12.16 3.95
C LYS A 48 6.33 10.92 3.21
N LEU A 49 6.85 9.74 3.52
CA LEU A 49 6.39 8.49 2.91
C LEU A 49 4.94 8.18 3.29
N SER A 50 4.56 8.27 4.57
CA SER A 50 3.19 8.02 5.01
C SER A 50 2.19 9.02 4.43
N ALA A 51 2.59 10.28 4.21
CA ALA A 51 1.74 11.29 3.58
C ALA A 51 1.46 10.96 2.12
N VAL A 52 2.47 10.53 1.35
CA VAL A 52 2.29 10.11 -0.05
C VAL A 52 1.31 8.94 -0.13
N VAL A 53 1.48 7.90 0.69
CA VAL A 53 0.59 6.73 0.70
C VAL A 53 -0.83 7.13 1.13
N SER A 54 -0.98 7.91 2.20
CA SER A 54 -2.29 8.37 2.67
C SER A 54 -3.01 9.22 1.63
N CYS A 55 -2.32 10.12 0.93
CA CYS A 55 -2.91 10.91 -0.14
C CYS A 55 -3.36 10.03 -1.31
N SER A 56 -2.58 9.01 -1.69
CA SER A 56 -2.96 8.09 -2.76
C SER A 56 -4.29 7.40 -2.50
N TYR A 57 -4.46 6.82 -1.30
CA TYR A 57 -5.73 6.19 -0.90
C TYR A 57 -6.87 7.19 -0.76
N ALA A 58 -6.58 8.42 -0.32
CA ALA A 58 -7.59 9.48 -0.21
C ALA A 58 -8.09 9.98 -1.57
N LEU A 59 -7.30 9.87 -2.65
CA LEU A 59 -7.71 10.26 -4.00
C LEU A 59 -8.85 9.39 -4.55
N MET A 60 -9.04 8.17 -4.04
CA MET A 60 -10.16 7.32 -4.46
C MET A 60 -11.51 7.94 -4.10
N ILE A 61 -11.63 8.57 -2.93
CA ILE A 61 -12.89 9.16 -2.43
C ILE A 61 -13.49 10.19 -3.41
N PRO A 62 -12.76 11.26 -3.84
CA PRO A 62 -13.30 12.20 -4.81
C PRO A 62 -13.51 11.57 -6.20
N ILE A 63 -12.71 10.57 -6.60
CA ILE A 63 -12.90 9.87 -7.88
C ILE A 63 -14.23 9.09 -7.87
N GLU A 64 -14.50 8.34 -6.82
CA GLU A 64 -15.77 7.62 -6.63
C GLU A 64 -16.95 8.58 -6.61
N PHE A 65 -16.83 9.70 -5.90
CA PHE A 65 -17.86 10.74 -5.89
C PHE A 65 -18.15 11.27 -7.29
N LEU A 66 -17.11 11.59 -8.08
CA LEU A 66 -17.29 12.05 -9.46
C LEU A 66 -17.94 11.00 -10.35
N VAL A 67 -17.55 9.73 -10.22
CA VAL A 67 -18.09 8.63 -11.02
C VAL A 67 -19.56 8.37 -10.70
N ALA A 68 -19.92 8.42 -9.42
CA ALA A 68 -21.31 8.36 -8.98
C ALA A 68 -22.11 9.57 -9.47
N PHE A 69 -21.52 10.77 -9.43
CA PHE A 69 -22.16 12.01 -9.89
C PHE A 69 -22.47 12.00 -11.40
N PHE A 70 -21.57 11.44 -12.22
CA PHE A 70 -21.74 11.35 -13.68
C PHE A 70 -22.38 10.03 -14.15
N ASP A 71 -22.82 9.16 -13.24
CA ASP A 71 -23.46 7.87 -13.53
C ASP A 71 -22.62 6.93 -14.42
N PHE A 72 -21.28 6.98 -14.29
CA PHE A 72 -20.36 6.12 -15.03
C PHE A 72 -20.20 4.72 -14.41
N TYR A 73 -21.22 4.22 -13.72
CA TYR A 73 -21.09 3.01 -12.91
C TYR A 73 -20.78 1.78 -13.76
N SER A 74 -19.59 1.21 -13.55
CA SER A 74 -19.17 -0.04 -14.18
C SER A 74 -18.43 -0.89 -13.16
N ARG A 75 -18.69 -2.19 -13.15
CA ARG A 75 -18.07 -3.15 -12.21
C ARG A 75 -16.55 -3.24 -12.37
N TYR A 76 -16.02 -2.92 -13.55
CA TYR A 76 -14.58 -2.92 -13.84
C TYR A 76 -13.87 -1.66 -13.31
N PHE A 77 -14.62 -0.55 -13.27
CA PHE A 77 -14.09 0.77 -13.02
C PHE A 77 -13.33 0.91 -11.69
N PRO A 78 -13.88 0.50 -10.53
CA PRO A 78 -13.19 0.74 -9.24
C PRO A 78 -11.84 0.02 -9.19
N TYR A 79 -11.78 -1.22 -9.64
CA TYR A 79 -10.55 -2.02 -9.65
C TYR A 79 -9.48 -1.47 -10.61
N THR A 80 -9.89 -0.86 -11.73
CA THR A 80 -8.95 -0.24 -12.69
C THR A 80 -8.34 1.02 -12.09
N VAL A 81 -9.15 1.83 -11.39
CA VAL A 81 -8.66 3.03 -10.71
C VAL A 81 -7.69 2.67 -9.59
N TYR A 82 -7.98 1.66 -8.77
CA TYR A 82 -7.05 1.20 -7.75
C TYR A 82 -5.73 0.73 -8.34
N LEU A 83 -5.75 -0.10 -9.38
CA LEU A 83 -4.53 -0.52 -10.09
C LEU A 83 -3.72 0.69 -10.58
N PHE A 84 -4.40 1.65 -11.20
CA PHE A 84 -3.76 2.86 -11.72
C PHE A 84 -3.13 3.69 -10.59
N LEU A 85 -3.86 3.93 -9.50
CA LEU A 85 -3.36 4.67 -8.35
C LEU A 85 -2.17 3.97 -7.69
N ASP A 86 -2.18 2.64 -7.55
CA ASP A 86 -1.06 1.87 -7.01
C ASP A 86 0.19 2.04 -7.88
N ILE A 87 0.06 1.87 -9.21
CA ILE A 87 1.16 2.06 -10.16
C ILE A 87 1.68 3.50 -10.10
N CYS A 88 0.81 4.51 -10.14
CA CYS A 88 1.21 5.91 -10.03
C CYS A 88 1.97 6.18 -8.73
N THR A 89 1.51 5.60 -7.62
CA THR A 89 2.15 5.75 -6.30
C THR A 89 3.50 5.07 -6.24
N LEU A 90 3.62 3.86 -6.80
CA LEU A 90 4.88 3.13 -6.92
C LEU A 90 5.91 3.93 -7.72
N LEU A 91 5.52 4.43 -8.89
CA LEU A 91 6.39 5.26 -9.74
C LEU A 91 6.79 6.53 -8.98
N PHE A 92 5.83 7.19 -8.32
CA PHE A 92 6.09 8.42 -7.58
C PHE A 92 7.10 8.20 -6.44
N ILE A 93 6.91 7.15 -5.63
CA ILE A 93 7.80 6.79 -4.52
C ILE A 93 9.19 6.41 -5.04
N ASN A 94 9.28 5.67 -6.14
CA ASN A 94 10.56 5.20 -6.66
C ASN A 94 11.38 6.33 -7.29
N PHE A 95 10.77 7.21 -8.08
CA PHE A 95 11.48 8.26 -8.81
C PHE A 95 11.68 9.55 -8.01
N PHE A 96 10.67 9.98 -7.25
CA PHE A 96 10.69 11.30 -6.60
C PHE A 96 11.05 11.25 -5.11
N ILE A 97 10.80 10.13 -4.43
CA ILE A 97 11.05 10.01 -2.99
C ILE A 97 12.43 9.40 -2.72
N LYS A 98 13.42 10.28 -2.53
CA LYS A 98 14.74 9.93 -1.98
C LYS A 98 14.71 9.99 -0.45
N LEU A 99 15.20 8.93 0.19
CA LEU A 99 15.27 8.75 1.64
C LEU A 99 16.71 8.36 2.01
N LYS A 100 17.21 8.86 3.14
CA LYS A 100 18.57 8.59 3.63
C LYS A 100 18.59 7.78 4.91
N SER A 101 17.56 7.89 5.74
CA SER A 101 17.46 7.16 6.99
C SER A 101 17.15 5.68 6.74
N GLU A 102 17.85 4.83 7.48
CA GLU A 102 17.72 3.39 7.43
C GLU A 102 16.27 2.90 7.66
N LYS A 103 15.55 3.52 8.61
CA LYS A 103 14.15 3.18 8.89
C LYS A 103 13.22 3.64 7.78
N ALA A 104 13.47 4.81 7.21
CA ALA A 104 12.67 5.33 6.10
C ALA A 104 12.86 4.48 4.84
N VAL A 105 14.09 4.03 4.56
CA VAL A 105 14.41 3.09 3.48
C VAL A 105 13.72 1.74 3.70
N LEU A 106 13.73 1.22 4.93
CA LEU A 106 12.99 0.01 5.29
C LEU A 106 11.49 0.16 5.00
N CYS A 107 10.87 1.22 5.50
CA CYS A 107 9.45 1.48 5.26
C CYS A 107 9.14 1.62 3.76
N LYS A 108 10.00 2.32 3.00
CA LYS A 108 9.85 2.45 1.53
C LYS A 108 9.87 1.08 0.85
N ARG A 109 10.77 0.19 1.26
CA ARG A 109 10.87 -1.15 0.68
C ARG A 109 9.61 -1.97 0.93
N TYR A 110 9.09 -1.95 2.16
CA TYR A 110 7.84 -2.62 2.50
C TYR A 110 6.65 -2.05 1.73
N VAL A 111 6.50 -0.73 1.72
CA VAL A 111 5.42 -0.05 0.99
C VAL A 111 5.47 -0.39 -0.51
N THR A 112 6.66 -0.33 -1.13
CA THR A 112 6.81 -0.67 -2.55
C THR A 112 6.50 -2.14 -2.84
N LEU A 113 6.91 -3.06 -1.97
CA LEU A 113 6.57 -4.48 -2.10
C LEU A 113 5.05 -4.70 -1.96
N CYS A 114 4.41 -4.14 -0.95
CA CYS A 114 2.98 -4.30 -0.70
C CYS A 114 2.14 -3.70 -1.84
N LEU A 115 2.45 -2.47 -2.28
CA LEU A 115 1.78 -1.85 -3.43
C LEU A 115 1.98 -2.65 -4.71
N SER A 116 3.16 -3.27 -4.91
CA SER A 116 3.39 -4.13 -6.08
C SER A 116 2.53 -5.39 -6.01
N CYS A 117 2.43 -6.03 -4.84
CA CYS A 117 1.55 -7.17 -4.63
C CYS A 117 0.08 -6.80 -4.85
N ASN A 118 -0.38 -5.67 -4.33
CA ASN A 118 -1.73 -5.15 -4.59
C ASN A 118 -1.96 -4.91 -6.09
N SER A 119 -1.02 -4.25 -6.78
CA SER A 119 -1.11 -4.02 -8.23
C SER A 119 -1.25 -5.33 -9.01
N VAL A 120 -0.49 -6.36 -8.65
CA VAL A 120 -0.60 -7.68 -9.29
C VAL A 120 -1.96 -8.30 -9.02
N LEU A 121 -2.47 -8.24 -7.79
CA LEU A 121 -3.80 -8.75 -7.45
C LEU A 121 -4.91 -8.03 -8.22
N PHE A 122 -4.87 -6.70 -8.31
CA PHE A 122 -5.83 -5.93 -9.10
C PHE A 122 -5.72 -6.24 -10.59
N LEU A 123 -4.50 -6.41 -11.13
CA LEU A 123 -4.31 -6.78 -12.52
C LEU A 123 -4.87 -8.18 -12.83
N LEU A 124 -4.64 -9.16 -11.95
CA LEU A 124 -5.21 -10.50 -12.10
C LEU A 124 -6.75 -10.48 -12.03
N LEU A 125 -7.31 -9.66 -11.14
CA LEU A 125 -8.77 -9.46 -11.08
C LEU A 125 -9.31 -8.82 -12.36
N GLN A 126 -8.61 -7.85 -12.95
CA GLN A 126 -8.99 -7.26 -14.24
C GLN A 126 -8.99 -8.29 -15.37
N VAL A 127 -7.99 -9.17 -15.40
CA VAL A 127 -7.94 -10.27 -16.38
C VAL A 127 -9.12 -11.24 -16.17
N ASP A 128 -9.41 -11.63 -14.93
CA ASP A 128 -10.55 -12.51 -14.61
C ASP A 128 -11.88 -11.87 -15.04
N LEU A 129 -12.07 -10.58 -14.74
CA LEU A 129 -13.23 -9.81 -15.18
C LEU A 129 -13.33 -9.72 -16.71
N LEU A 130 -12.21 -9.53 -17.42
CA LEU A 130 -12.18 -9.49 -18.88
C LEU A 130 -12.55 -10.84 -19.51
N PHE A 131 -12.17 -11.96 -18.88
CA PHE A 131 -12.63 -13.29 -19.31
C PHE A 131 -14.14 -13.47 -19.13
N MET A 132 -14.72 -12.96 -18.04
CA MET A 132 -16.17 -12.95 -17.87
C MET A 132 -16.85 -12.05 -18.92
N HIS A 133 -16.28 -10.89 -19.22
CA HIS A 133 -16.83 -9.98 -20.23
C HIS A 133 -16.93 -10.62 -21.62
N ASN A 134 -15.90 -11.37 -22.00
CA ASN A 134 -15.82 -12.03 -23.30
C ASN A 134 -16.52 -13.40 -23.33
N ASN A 135 -17.29 -13.74 -22.30
CA ASN A 135 -18.02 -15.01 -22.18
C ASN A 135 -17.14 -16.27 -22.18
N PHE A 136 -15.84 -16.15 -21.89
CA PHE A 136 -14.96 -17.31 -21.70
C PHE A 136 -15.22 -18.03 -20.38
N LYS A 137 -15.89 -17.35 -19.43
CA LYS A 137 -16.21 -17.84 -18.09
C LYS A 137 -17.55 -17.26 -17.62
N PRO A 138 -18.39 -18.01 -16.88
CA PRO A 138 -19.61 -17.47 -16.28
C PRO A 138 -19.32 -16.31 -15.32
N PHE A 139 -20.29 -15.40 -15.20
CA PHE A 139 -20.20 -14.22 -14.34
C PHE A 139 -20.48 -14.59 -12.87
N GLU A 140 -19.56 -15.33 -12.25
CA GLU A 140 -19.66 -15.77 -10.86
C GLU A 140 -18.33 -15.62 -10.10
N ALA A 141 -18.44 -15.24 -8.83
CA ALA A 141 -17.30 -15.22 -7.93
C ALA A 141 -16.84 -16.66 -7.65
N TRP A 142 -15.54 -16.84 -7.57
CA TRP A 142 -14.88 -18.12 -7.28
C TRP A 142 -13.74 -17.87 -6.29
N TRP A 143 -13.06 -18.91 -5.83
CA TRP A 143 -12.07 -18.84 -4.74
C TRP A 143 -11.01 -17.73 -4.91
N PHE A 144 -10.67 -17.33 -6.14
CA PHE A 144 -9.72 -16.25 -6.39
C PHE A 144 -10.21 -14.90 -5.86
N TRP A 145 -11.51 -14.64 -5.86
CA TRP A 145 -12.09 -13.40 -5.32
C TRP A 145 -11.88 -13.31 -3.81
N ASP A 146 -12.00 -14.42 -3.09
CA ASP A 146 -11.70 -14.48 -1.66
C ASP A 146 -10.20 -14.25 -1.40
N VAL A 147 -9.34 -14.88 -2.20
CA VAL A 147 -7.88 -14.68 -2.12
C VAL A 147 -7.49 -13.24 -2.45
N PHE A 148 -8.15 -12.62 -3.43
CA PHE A 148 -7.98 -11.21 -3.77
C PHE A 148 -8.36 -10.32 -2.59
N THR A 149 -9.54 -10.49 -2.01
CA THR A 149 -10.04 -9.68 -0.89
C THR A 149 -9.16 -9.84 0.35
N ILE A 150 -8.77 -11.06 0.70
CA ILE A 150 -7.86 -11.32 1.83
C ILE A 150 -6.48 -10.73 1.54
N GLY A 151 -5.98 -10.92 0.32
CA GLY A 151 -4.65 -10.47 -0.11
C GLY A 151 -4.49 -8.96 -0.05
N VAL A 152 -5.39 -8.20 -0.67
CA VAL A 152 -5.33 -6.73 -0.67
C VAL A 152 -5.39 -6.18 0.76
N ASN A 153 -6.35 -6.66 1.57
CA ASN A 153 -6.47 -6.24 2.97
C ASN A 153 -5.23 -6.62 3.82
N PHE A 154 -4.61 -7.77 3.55
CA PHE A 154 -3.40 -8.21 4.23
C PHE A 154 -2.23 -7.26 3.92
N PHE A 155 -1.99 -6.94 2.65
CA PHE A 155 -0.90 -6.04 2.26
C PHE A 155 -1.15 -4.60 2.71
N ASP A 156 -2.40 -4.13 2.70
CA ASP A 156 -2.80 -2.84 3.26
C ASP A 156 -2.52 -2.77 4.76
N GLY A 157 -2.95 -3.79 5.51
CA GLY A 157 -2.66 -3.92 6.93
C GLY A 157 -1.16 -3.94 7.23
N LEU A 158 -0.38 -4.65 6.41
CA LEU A 158 1.07 -4.70 6.54
C LEU A 158 1.73 -3.33 6.30
N MET A 159 1.27 -2.56 5.30
CA MET A 159 1.74 -1.20 5.05
C MET A 159 1.47 -0.28 6.25
N ILE A 160 0.25 -0.32 6.79
CA ILE A 160 -0.15 0.44 7.98
C ILE A 160 0.78 0.10 9.14
N LEU A 161 0.98 -1.19 9.40
CA LEU A 161 1.77 -1.68 10.54
C LEU A 161 3.24 -1.28 10.41
N VAL A 162 3.84 -1.38 9.21
CA VAL A 162 5.23 -0.97 8.98
C VAL A 162 5.40 0.54 9.11
N LEU A 163 4.49 1.34 8.55
CA LEU A 163 4.55 2.80 8.64
C LEU A 163 4.31 3.31 10.07
N LEU A 164 3.56 2.58 10.88
CA LEU A 164 3.32 2.90 12.29
C LEU A 164 4.46 2.48 13.21
N SER A 165 5.01 1.28 13.01
CA SER A 165 6.05 0.71 13.87
C SER A 165 7.46 1.20 13.49
N CYS A 166 7.68 1.50 12.22
CA CYS A 166 9.01 1.74 11.62
C CYS A 166 10.00 0.61 11.92
N ARG A 167 9.51 -0.63 12.02
CA ARG A 167 10.30 -1.83 12.34
C ARG A 167 10.20 -2.85 11.22
N ASP A 168 11.15 -3.78 11.24
CA ASP A 168 11.12 -4.95 10.36
C ASP A 168 10.13 -5.96 10.92
N VAL A 169 8.97 -6.09 10.27
CA VAL A 169 7.84 -6.88 10.78
C VAL A 169 7.92 -8.33 10.30
N LEU A 170 8.36 -8.54 9.06
CA LEU A 170 8.50 -9.86 8.45
C LEU A 170 9.95 -10.39 8.50
N PHE A 171 10.82 -9.80 9.32
CA PHE A 171 12.24 -10.18 9.40
C PHE A 171 12.93 -10.20 8.03
N MET A 172 12.54 -9.30 7.13
CA MET A 172 13.01 -9.28 5.74
C MET A 172 14.53 -9.09 5.68
N ARG A 173 15.10 -8.32 6.62
CA ARG A 173 16.55 -8.14 6.73
C ARG A 173 17.29 -9.42 7.07
N GLU A 174 16.72 -10.23 7.96
CA GLU A 174 17.32 -11.49 8.37
C GLU A 174 17.29 -12.51 7.23
N PHE A 175 16.20 -12.52 6.46
CA PHE A 175 16.11 -13.30 5.23
C PHE A 175 17.15 -12.87 4.18
N GLU A 176 17.33 -11.58 3.96
CA GLU A 176 18.35 -11.07 3.03
C GLU A 176 19.77 -11.41 3.44
N LEU A 177 20.09 -11.26 4.73
CA LEU A 177 21.39 -11.65 5.27
C LEU A 177 21.65 -13.14 5.07
N HIS A 178 20.63 -13.99 5.30
CA HIS A 178 20.72 -15.42 5.00
C HIS A 178 20.93 -15.72 3.51
N VAL A 179 20.23 -15.03 2.61
CA VAL A 179 20.39 -15.21 1.16
C VAL A 179 21.77 -14.76 0.70
N LEU A 180 22.27 -13.63 1.20
CA LEU A 180 23.61 -13.12 0.91
C LEU A 180 24.71 -14.04 1.46
N ALA A 181 24.56 -14.56 2.68
CA ALA A 181 25.47 -15.53 3.27
C ALA A 181 25.55 -16.81 2.42
N ARG A 182 24.41 -17.32 1.93
CA ARG A 182 24.40 -18.47 1.00
C ARG A 182 25.07 -18.17 -0.33
N ARG A 183 24.87 -16.97 -0.90
CA ARG A 183 25.52 -16.55 -2.15
C ARG A 183 27.04 -16.49 -1.98
N ASN A 184 27.51 -15.86 -0.91
CA ASN A 184 28.95 -15.72 -0.62
C ASN A 184 29.60 -17.08 -0.33
N ALA A 185 28.89 -18.00 0.32
CA ALA A 185 29.36 -19.36 0.53
C ALA A 185 29.51 -20.14 -0.79
N LYS A 186 28.60 -19.97 -1.75
CA LYS A 186 28.71 -20.59 -3.09
C LYS A 186 29.91 -20.07 -3.88
N LEU A 187 30.18 -18.75 -3.82
CA LEU A 187 31.32 -18.14 -4.52
C LEU A 187 32.68 -18.61 -3.97
N ARG A 188 32.80 -18.86 -2.66
CA ARG A 188 34.03 -19.40 -2.05
C ARG A 188 34.33 -20.86 -2.38
N ILE A 189 33.35 -21.63 -2.89
CA ILE A 189 33.54 -23.05 -3.24
C ILE A 189 33.89 -23.19 -4.74
N SER A 190 33.70 -22.12 -5.53
CA SER A 190 34.06 -22.08 -6.95
C SER A 190 35.45 -21.52 -7.26
N ASP A 191 36.17 -21.06 -6.24
CA ASP A 191 37.57 -20.60 -6.30
C ASP A 191 38.51 -21.69 -5.74
#